data_AF-A0A1C3EAI3-F1
#
_entry.id   AF-A0A1C3EAI3-F1
#
_cell.length_a   1.000
_cell.length_b   1.000
_cell.length_c   1.000
_cell.angle_alpha   90.00
_cell.angle_beta   90.00
_cell.angle_gamma   90.00
#
_symmetry.space_group_name_H-M   'P 1'
#
loop_
_entity.id
_entity.type
_entity.pdbx_description
1 polymer ?
#
loop_
_entity_poly.entity_id
_entity_poly.type
_entity_poly.pdbx_seq_one_letter_code
_entity_poly.pdbx_strand_id
1 'polypeptide(L)'
;MEETYGEFYQCCQESTFHDGDIDQIITSLIEFQSNSNDHSQKSYALLLVGAVLDSCELNDTQAEQVSEHAIATLKGLDVFDVVGPDGQFIHYLNHAAVLIEALSRQTNVQPAQLSTLYTALLQAYLRAPESLGHNEAIVIAEILLKESGAEFNTLLKALEPSTPSQNVSMIDFIAMENNKRNLWMSMFVINSTQQQHEQGRFKPVIESMMEQYFPED
;
A
#
# COMPACT_ATOMS: atom_id res chain seq x y z
N MET A 1 -4.67 21.12 2.63
CA MET A 1 -4.49 19.80 3.29
C MET A 1 -3.04 19.36 3.26
N GLU A 2 -2.28 19.55 2.17
CA GLU A 2 -0.82 19.29 2.17
C GLU A 2 -0.05 20.08 3.25
N GLU A 3 -0.33 21.37 3.43
CA GLU A 3 0.28 22.18 4.51
C GLU A 3 -0.06 21.60 5.90
N THR A 4 -1.31 21.18 6.12
CA THR A 4 -1.78 20.58 7.37
C THR A 4 -1.13 19.22 7.65
N TYR A 5 -0.91 18.40 6.62
CA TYR A 5 -0.17 17.15 6.77
C TYR A 5 1.32 17.40 7.04
N GLY A 6 1.95 18.34 6.32
CA GLY A 6 3.35 18.70 6.55
C GLY A 6 3.59 19.20 7.98
N GLU A 7 2.73 20.08 8.47
CA GLU A 7 2.74 20.57 9.85
C GLU A 7 2.52 19.45 10.87
N PHE A 8 1.58 18.54 10.60
CA PHE A 8 1.34 17.38 11.47
C PHE A 8 2.53 16.42 11.49
N TYR A 9 3.07 16.08 10.33
CA TYR A 9 4.23 15.19 10.20
C TYR A 9 5.45 15.78 10.91
N GLN A 10 5.71 17.07 10.73
CA GLN A 10 6.77 17.79 11.43
C GLN A 10 6.55 17.78 12.94
N CYS A 11 5.32 18.02 13.39
CA CYS A 11 4.95 17.92 14.81
C CYS A 11 5.24 16.52 15.36
N CYS A 12 4.88 15.46 14.63
CA CYS A 12 5.17 14.09 15.03
C CYS A 12 6.67 13.80 15.13
N GLN A 13 7.47 14.28 14.18
CA GLN A 13 8.93 14.08 14.21
C GLN A 13 9.63 14.87 15.32
N GLU A 14 9.14 16.06 15.65
CA GLU A 14 9.74 16.94 16.66
C GLU A 14 9.27 16.60 18.08
N SER A 15 8.14 15.90 18.21
CA SER A 15 7.54 15.55 19.50
C SER A 15 8.15 14.28 20.08
N THR A 16 8.51 14.32 21.36
CA THR A 16 8.72 13.11 22.16
C THR A 16 7.40 12.75 22.81
N PHE A 17 6.57 11.95 22.13
CA PHE A 17 5.30 11.52 22.71
C PHE A 17 5.55 10.59 23.91
N HIS A 18 4.80 10.75 25.00
CA HIS A 18 4.78 9.74 26.05
C HIS A 18 3.98 8.53 25.58
N ASP A 19 4.35 7.32 26.01
CA ASP A 19 3.73 6.06 25.53
C ASP A 19 2.19 6.06 25.60
N GLY A 20 1.60 6.69 26.63
CA GLY A 20 0.14 6.79 26.78
C GLY A 20 -0.55 7.78 25.83
N ASP A 21 0.18 8.79 25.33
CA ASP A 21 -0.36 9.77 24.38
C ASP A 21 -0.45 9.16 22.97
N ILE A 22 0.49 8.29 22.61
CA ILE A 22 0.55 7.59 21.32
C ILE A 22 -0.65 6.66 21.16
N ASP A 23 -0.96 5.88 22.21
CA ASP A 23 -2.11 4.99 22.22
C ASP A 23 -3.42 5.74 21.98
N GLN A 24 -3.57 6.86 22.67
CA GLN A 24 -4.76 7.69 22.54
C GLN A 24 -4.85 8.30 21.14
N ILE A 25 -3.73 8.75 20.55
CA ILE A 25 -3.68 9.31 19.20
C ILE A 25 -4.04 8.24 18.16
N ILE A 26 -3.39 7.07 18.20
CA ILE A 26 -3.64 5.97 17.26
C ILE A 26 -5.10 5.53 17.35
N THR A 27 -5.60 5.29 18.56
CA THR A 27 -7.00 4.89 18.79
C THR A 27 -7.95 5.96 18.24
N SER A 28 -7.69 7.25 18.54
CA SER A 28 -8.53 8.34 18.05
C SER A 28 -8.53 8.46 16.53
N LEU A 29 -7.39 8.24 15.87
CA LEU A 29 -7.28 8.26 14.41
C LEU A 29 -7.98 7.06 13.76
N ILE A 30 -7.86 5.87 14.34
CA ILE A 30 -8.57 4.66 13.90
C ILE A 30 -10.09 4.83 14.05
N GLU A 31 -10.54 5.36 15.19
CA GLU A 31 -11.95 5.68 15.43
C GLU A 31 -12.45 6.76 14.49
N PHE A 32 -11.66 7.82 14.27
CA PHE A 32 -11.99 8.89 13.33
C PHE A 32 -12.14 8.35 11.91
N GLN A 33 -11.22 7.51 11.44
CA GLN A 33 -11.33 6.86 10.13
C GLN A 33 -12.60 6.01 10.04
N SER A 34 -12.88 5.21 11.07
CA SER A 34 -14.01 4.28 11.08
C SER A 34 -15.36 5.00 11.09
N ASN A 35 -15.43 6.14 11.78
CA ASN A 35 -16.67 6.92 11.97
C ASN A 35 -16.86 8.03 10.92
N SER A 36 -15.83 8.39 10.15
CA SER A 36 -15.98 9.42 9.13
C SER A 36 -16.89 8.94 8.00
N ASN A 37 -17.72 9.83 7.46
CA ASN A 37 -18.48 9.59 6.23
C ASN A 37 -17.74 10.10 4.99
N ASP A 38 -16.62 10.80 5.19
CA ASP A 38 -15.83 11.42 4.13
C ASP A 38 -14.62 10.52 3.83
N HIS A 39 -14.58 9.95 2.62
CA HIS A 39 -13.49 9.07 2.20
C HIS A 39 -12.13 9.77 2.19
N SER A 40 -12.09 11.09 2.01
CA SER A 40 -10.89 11.91 2.03
C SER A 40 -10.28 11.87 3.43
N GLN A 41 -11.11 12.12 4.43
CA GLN A 41 -10.74 12.06 5.83
C GLN A 41 -10.29 10.65 6.23
N LYS A 42 -10.97 9.61 5.74
CA LYS A 42 -10.54 8.23 5.96
C LYS A 42 -9.15 7.96 5.40
N SER A 43 -8.89 8.44 4.18
CA SER A 43 -7.61 8.28 3.53
C SER A 43 -6.49 9.00 4.30
N TYR A 44 -6.71 10.26 4.68
CA TYR A 44 -5.72 11.02 5.45
C TYR A 44 -5.52 10.44 6.85
N ALA A 45 -6.53 9.84 7.47
CA ALA A 45 -6.35 9.16 8.75
C ALA A 45 -5.30 8.04 8.67
N LEU A 46 -5.26 7.25 7.59
CA LEU A 46 -4.22 6.24 7.37
C LEU A 46 -2.82 6.86 7.30
N LEU A 47 -2.71 7.97 6.55
CA LEU A 47 -1.46 8.71 6.42
C LEU A 47 -0.98 9.25 7.77
N LEU A 48 -1.89 9.81 8.57
CA LEU A 48 -1.60 10.34 9.90
C LEU A 48 -1.19 9.23 10.88
N VAL A 49 -1.82 8.05 10.82
CA VAL A 49 -1.36 6.90 11.63
C VAL A 49 0.06 6.52 11.23
N GLY A 50 0.36 6.40 9.93
CA GLY A 50 1.72 6.12 9.46
C GLY A 50 2.75 7.14 9.96
N ALA A 51 2.41 8.43 9.94
CA ALA A 51 3.25 9.51 10.47
C ALA A 51 3.52 9.39 11.98
N VAL A 52 2.51 9.00 12.76
CA VAL A 52 2.69 8.75 14.20
C VAL A 52 3.61 7.56 14.42
N LEU A 53 3.43 6.47 13.66
CA LEU A 53 4.27 5.27 13.77
C LEU A 53 5.75 5.52 13.41
N ASP A 54 6.04 6.46 12.51
CA ASP A 54 7.42 6.88 12.21
C ASP A 54 8.11 7.55 13.43
N SER A 55 7.34 8.02 14.42
CA SER A 55 7.84 8.71 15.62
C SER A 55 7.89 7.85 16.89
N CYS A 56 7.47 6.57 16.81
CA CYS A 56 7.36 5.72 17.99
C CYS A 56 7.63 4.23 17.74
N GLU A 57 7.78 3.47 18.83
CA GLU A 57 7.83 2.01 18.81
C GLU A 57 6.54 1.44 19.43
N LEU A 58 5.85 0.58 18.67
CA LEU A 58 4.63 -0.09 19.12
C LEU A 58 4.98 -1.28 20.01
N ASN A 59 4.20 -1.55 21.06
CA ASN A 59 4.18 -2.85 21.72
C ASN A 59 3.39 -3.89 20.89
N ASP A 60 3.48 -5.18 21.27
CA ASP A 60 2.86 -6.30 20.54
C ASP A 60 1.35 -6.11 20.31
N THR A 61 0.60 -5.65 21.33
CA THR A 61 -0.86 -5.47 21.24
C THR A 61 -1.21 -4.33 20.29
N GLN A 62 -0.47 -3.23 20.34
CA GLN A 62 -0.66 -2.09 19.44
C GLN A 62 -0.34 -2.49 17.99
N ALA A 63 0.78 -3.19 17.79
CA ALA A 63 1.19 -3.69 16.48
C ALA A 63 0.11 -4.58 15.85
N GLU A 64 -0.49 -5.48 16.64
CA GLU A 64 -1.61 -6.32 16.21
C GLU A 64 -2.84 -5.48 15.85
N GLN A 65 -3.30 -4.59 16.74
CA GLN A 65 -4.49 -3.76 16.51
C GLN A 65 -4.37 -2.91 15.24
N VAL A 66 -3.24 -2.23 15.04
CA VAL A 66 -3.02 -1.38 13.87
C VAL A 66 -2.93 -2.21 12.59
N SER A 67 -2.26 -3.38 12.65
CA SER A 67 -2.16 -4.29 11.50
C SER A 67 -3.53 -4.84 11.11
N GLU A 68 -4.32 -5.34 12.06
CA GLU A 68 -5.67 -5.85 11.81
C GLU A 68 -6.59 -4.79 11.22
N HIS A 69 -6.52 -3.57 11.76
CA HIS A 69 -7.30 -2.43 11.26
C HIS A 69 -6.91 -2.06 9.82
N ALA A 70 -5.62 -1.99 9.52
CA ALA A 70 -5.13 -1.72 8.17
C ALA A 70 -5.56 -2.82 7.18
N ILE A 71 -5.47 -4.10 7.58
CA ILE A 71 -5.95 -5.24 6.78
C ILE A 71 -7.46 -5.13 6.52
N ALA A 72 -8.25 -4.84 7.56
CA ALA A 72 -9.70 -4.72 7.45
C ALA A 72 -10.08 -3.56 6.51
N THR A 73 -9.41 -2.42 6.65
CA THR A 73 -9.57 -1.25 5.77
C THR A 73 -9.29 -1.63 4.32
N LEU A 74 -8.12 -2.24 4.05
CA LEU A 74 -7.72 -2.61 2.68
C LEU A 74 -8.66 -3.65 2.09
N LYS A 75 -9.20 -4.58 2.87
CA LYS A 75 -10.19 -5.55 2.37
C LYS A 75 -11.55 -4.92 2.10
N GLY A 76 -11.95 -3.91 2.87
CA GLY A 76 -13.23 -3.22 2.74
C GLY A 76 -13.24 -2.05 1.74
N LEU A 77 -12.09 -1.62 1.23
CA LEU A 77 -11.97 -0.46 0.34
C LEU A 77 -12.78 -0.60 -0.97
N ASP A 78 -13.84 0.18 -1.10
CA ASP A 78 -14.71 0.28 -2.28
C ASP A 78 -14.47 1.54 -3.12
N VAL A 79 -13.72 2.50 -2.58
CA VAL A 79 -13.36 3.77 -3.22
C VAL A 79 -11.84 3.85 -3.38
N PHE A 80 -11.37 3.85 -4.62
CA PHE A 80 -9.93 3.83 -4.93
C PHE A 80 -9.36 5.21 -5.18
N ASP A 81 -10.22 6.14 -5.59
CA ASP A 81 -9.95 7.53 -5.85
C ASP A 81 -10.96 8.38 -5.09
N VAL A 82 -10.49 9.20 -4.13
CA VAL A 82 -11.37 10.16 -3.48
C VAL A 82 -11.11 11.53 -4.03
N VAL A 83 -12.03 12.04 -4.85
CA VAL A 83 -12.00 13.44 -5.27
C VAL A 83 -12.36 14.30 -4.06
N GLY A 84 -11.37 15.05 -3.57
CA GLY A 84 -11.54 16.02 -2.51
C GLY A 84 -12.47 17.17 -2.90
N PRO A 85 -12.89 18.00 -1.94
CA PRO A 85 -13.80 19.13 -2.17
C PRO A 85 -13.27 20.18 -3.18
N ASP A 86 -11.96 20.17 -3.41
CA ASP A 86 -11.22 21.04 -4.33
C ASP A 86 -10.99 20.41 -5.71
N GLY A 87 -11.51 19.21 -5.94
CA GLY A 87 -11.33 18.47 -7.19
C GLY A 87 -9.99 17.73 -7.30
N GLN A 88 -9.21 17.64 -6.22
CA GLN A 88 -7.97 16.86 -6.20
C GLN A 88 -8.23 15.40 -5.88
N PHE A 89 -7.51 14.49 -6.52
CA PHE A 89 -7.56 13.06 -6.19
C PHE A 89 -6.76 12.79 -4.92
N ILE A 90 -7.35 12.04 -3.99
CA ILE A 90 -6.68 11.60 -2.77
C ILE A 90 -6.32 10.13 -2.92
N HIS A 91 -5.04 9.87 -2.74
CA HIS A 91 -4.39 8.61 -3.06
C HIS A 91 -4.54 7.58 -1.92
N TYR A 92 -5.71 6.93 -1.81
CA TYR A 92 -6.01 6.01 -0.71
C TYR A 92 -4.99 4.89 -0.56
N LEU A 93 -4.56 4.30 -1.68
CA LEU A 93 -3.55 3.25 -1.67
C LEU A 93 -2.15 3.77 -1.33
N ASN A 94 -1.80 5.01 -1.69
CA ASN A 94 -0.52 5.60 -1.27
C ASN A 94 -0.49 5.84 0.24
N HIS A 95 -1.57 6.34 0.83
CA HIS A 95 -1.64 6.54 2.27
C HIS A 95 -1.60 5.22 3.04
N ALA A 96 -2.27 4.19 2.54
CA ALA A 96 -2.18 2.84 3.09
C ALA A 96 -0.76 2.25 2.96
N ALA A 97 -0.09 2.50 1.85
CA ALA A 97 1.29 2.11 1.62
C ALA A 97 2.25 2.77 2.62
N VAL A 98 2.09 4.07 2.90
CA VAL A 98 2.88 4.76 3.94
C VAL A 98 2.69 4.12 5.30
N LEU A 99 1.45 3.81 5.70
CA LEU A 99 1.17 3.10 6.95
C LEU A 99 1.86 1.73 6.99
N ILE A 100 1.76 0.95 5.92
CA ILE A 100 2.38 -0.37 5.84
C ILE A 100 3.91 -0.28 5.91
N GLU A 101 4.51 0.73 5.29
CA GLU A 101 5.95 0.96 5.39
C GLU A 101 6.37 1.34 6.81
N ALA A 102 5.59 2.17 7.50
CA ALA A 102 5.86 2.48 8.90
C ALA A 102 5.76 1.22 9.78
N LEU A 103 4.75 0.37 9.56
CA LEU A 103 4.60 -0.92 10.26
C LEU A 103 5.74 -1.90 9.96
N SER A 104 6.28 -1.94 8.75
CA SER A 104 7.37 -2.85 8.40
C SER A 104 8.70 -2.53 9.08
N ARG A 105 8.83 -1.31 9.61
CA ARG A 105 9.99 -0.86 10.40
C ARG A 105 9.84 -1.17 11.89
N GLN A 106 8.64 -1.55 12.35
CA GLN A 106 8.37 -1.88 13.75
C GLN A 106 8.90 -3.29 14.09
N THR A 107 9.69 -3.40 15.16
CA THR A 107 10.30 -4.66 15.62
C THR A 107 9.27 -5.70 16.06
N ASN A 108 8.12 -5.24 16.56
CA ASN A 108 7.07 -6.08 17.15
C ASN A 108 6.02 -6.55 16.13
N VAL A 109 6.08 -6.10 14.88
CA VAL A 109 5.20 -6.59 13.81
C VAL A 109 5.76 -7.87 13.22
N GLN A 110 4.99 -8.95 13.30
CA GLN A 110 5.45 -10.27 12.87
C GLN A 110 5.53 -10.37 11.33
N PRO A 111 6.47 -11.13 10.76
CA PRO A 111 6.57 -11.34 9.32
C PRO A 111 5.28 -11.83 8.65
N ALA A 112 4.49 -12.67 9.35
CA ALA A 112 3.19 -13.13 8.85
C ALA A 112 2.13 -12.02 8.76
N GLN A 113 2.16 -11.05 9.69
CA GLN A 113 1.29 -9.87 9.66
C GLN A 113 1.67 -8.97 8.48
N LEU A 114 2.97 -8.72 8.28
CA LEU A 114 3.48 -7.96 7.12
C LEU A 114 3.08 -8.60 5.80
N SER A 115 3.24 -9.92 5.65
CA SER A 115 2.80 -10.64 4.45
C SER A 115 1.30 -10.47 4.18
N THR A 116 0.47 -10.52 5.23
CA THR A 116 -0.98 -10.32 5.10
C THR A 116 -1.32 -8.89 4.70
N LEU A 117 -0.60 -7.88 5.22
CA LEU A 117 -0.72 -6.48 4.84
C LEU A 117 -0.35 -6.26 3.36
N TYR A 118 0.79 -6.78 2.92
CA TYR A 118 1.24 -6.69 1.52
C TYR A 118 0.24 -7.37 0.58
N THR A 119 -0.27 -8.54 0.97
CA THR A 119 -1.31 -9.25 0.21
C THR A 119 -2.59 -8.44 0.11
N ALA A 120 -3.05 -7.84 1.21
CA ALA A 120 -4.24 -7.01 1.22
C ALA A 120 -4.08 -5.74 0.36
N LEU A 121 -2.91 -5.09 0.42
CA LEU A 121 -2.58 -3.93 -0.39
C LEU A 121 -2.57 -4.27 -1.88
N LEU A 122 -1.90 -5.37 -2.25
CA LEU A 122 -1.87 -5.84 -3.64
C LEU A 122 -3.27 -6.19 -4.15
N GLN A 123 -4.06 -6.90 -3.35
CA GLN A 123 -5.45 -7.23 -3.72
C GLN A 123 -6.32 -5.98 -3.88
N ALA A 124 -6.14 -4.97 -3.02
CA ALA A 124 -6.83 -3.70 -3.14
C ALA A 124 -6.43 -2.95 -4.41
N TYR A 125 -5.15 -2.94 -4.77
CA TYR A 125 -4.69 -2.35 -6.03
C TYR A 125 -5.25 -3.06 -7.26
N LEU A 126 -5.18 -4.40 -7.29
CA LEU A 126 -5.61 -5.17 -8.46
C LEU A 126 -7.12 -5.10 -8.73
N ARG A 127 -7.94 -4.89 -7.70
CA ARG A 127 -9.40 -4.77 -7.84
C ARG A 127 -9.87 -3.35 -8.14
N ALA A 128 -8.96 -2.38 -8.25
CA ALA A 128 -9.33 -1.02 -8.62
C ALA A 128 -10.05 -1.05 -9.99
N PRO A 129 -11.20 -0.37 -10.13
CA PRO A 129 -12.06 -0.46 -11.31
C PRO A 129 -11.45 0.21 -12.55
N GLU A 130 -10.40 1.00 -12.36
CA GLU A 130 -9.66 1.67 -13.42
C GLU A 130 -8.15 1.58 -13.17
N SER A 131 -7.39 1.93 -14.22
CA SER A 131 -5.95 2.07 -14.13
C SER A 131 -5.62 3.23 -13.20
N LEU A 132 -5.05 2.93 -12.03
CA LEU A 132 -4.62 3.96 -11.09
C LEU A 132 -3.45 4.78 -11.66
N GLY A 133 -3.25 5.97 -11.10
CA GLY A 133 -2.15 6.85 -11.45
C GLY A 133 -0.78 6.18 -11.36
N HIS A 134 0.20 6.73 -12.08
CA HIS A 134 1.56 6.18 -12.09
C HIS A 134 2.21 6.20 -10.70
N ASN A 135 1.83 7.17 -9.86
CA ASN A 135 2.38 7.32 -8.51
C ASN A 135 1.96 6.16 -7.61
N GLU A 136 0.70 5.69 -7.69
CA GLU A 136 0.21 4.53 -6.92
C GLU A 136 0.94 3.25 -7.29
N ALA A 137 1.11 3.00 -8.59
CA ALA A 137 1.82 1.82 -9.06
C ALA A 137 3.29 1.82 -8.61
N ILE A 138 3.96 2.97 -8.60
CA ILE A 138 5.34 3.12 -8.13
C ILE A 138 5.44 2.81 -6.63
N VAL A 139 4.61 3.44 -5.79
CA VAL A 139 4.67 3.27 -4.34
C VAL A 139 4.41 1.80 -3.94
N ILE A 140 3.43 1.15 -4.58
CA ILE A 140 3.14 -0.26 -4.32
C ILE A 140 4.28 -1.15 -4.83
N ALA A 141 4.85 -0.86 -6.00
CA ALA A 141 6.01 -1.58 -6.52
C ALA A 141 7.22 -1.50 -5.58
N GLU A 142 7.51 -0.33 -5.02
CA GLU A 142 8.59 -0.16 -4.05
C GLU A 142 8.39 -1.01 -2.79
N ILE A 143 7.16 -1.08 -2.28
CA ILE A 143 6.83 -1.93 -1.13
C ILE A 143 6.99 -3.42 -1.47
N LEU A 144 6.47 -3.85 -2.62
CA LEU A 144 6.57 -5.25 -3.03
C LEU A 144 8.02 -5.68 -3.24
N LEU A 145 8.86 -4.83 -3.83
CA LEU A 145 10.28 -5.13 -4.05
C LEU A 145 11.10 -5.20 -2.75
N LYS A 146 10.64 -4.56 -1.67
CA LYS A 146 11.25 -4.66 -0.33
C LYS A 146 10.88 -5.98 0.37
N GLU A 147 9.80 -6.65 -0.03
CA GLU A 147 9.45 -7.95 0.54
C GLU A 147 10.50 -8.99 0.13
N SER A 148 11.07 -9.66 1.12
CA SER A 148 11.99 -10.76 0.89
C SER A 148 11.55 -12.05 1.60
N GLY A 149 10.87 -12.95 0.89
CA GLY A 149 10.41 -14.19 1.49
C GLY A 149 9.73 -15.18 0.54
N ALA A 150 9.26 -16.29 1.09
CA ALA A 150 8.48 -17.29 0.35
C ALA A 150 7.11 -16.72 -0.12
N GLU A 151 6.56 -15.78 0.65
CA GLU A 151 5.29 -15.11 0.36
C GLU A 151 5.39 -14.12 -0.80
N PHE A 152 6.58 -13.57 -1.07
CA PHE A 152 6.84 -12.78 -2.26
C PHE A 152 6.52 -13.54 -3.56
N ASN A 153 6.86 -14.83 -3.63
CA ASN A 153 6.50 -15.64 -4.80
C ASN A 153 4.99 -15.81 -4.95
N THR A 154 4.24 -15.85 -3.83
CA THR A 154 2.77 -15.87 -3.85
C THR A 154 2.20 -14.54 -4.34
N LEU A 155 2.77 -13.42 -3.89
CA LEU A 155 2.40 -12.08 -4.35
C LEU A 155 2.68 -11.92 -5.85
N LEU A 156 3.83 -12.38 -6.33
CA LEU A 156 4.18 -12.34 -7.76
C LEU A 156 3.26 -13.21 -8.62
N LYS A 157 2.81 -14.36 -8.12
CA LYS A 157 1.82 -15.19 -8.83
C LYS A 157 0.49 -14.47 -9.03
N ALA A 158 0.09 -13.58 -8.11
CA ALA A 158 -1.11 -12.77 -8.30
C ALA A 158 -0.98 -11.78 -9.47
N LEU A 159 0.25 -11.49 -9.91
CA LEU A 159 0.56 -10.64 -11.06
C LEU A 159 0.69 -11.42 -12.37
N GLU A 160 0.54 -12.74 -12.38
CA GLU A 160 0.54 -13.53 -13.62
C GLU A 160 -0.71 -13.20 -14.47
N PRO A 161 -0.58 -13.23 -15.82
CA PRO A 161 -1.74 -13.06 -16.69
C PRO A 161 -2.79 -14.11 -16.37
N SER A 162 -4.06 -13.69 -16.27
CA SER A 162 -5.15 -14.59 -15.95
C SER A 162 -6.15 -14.72 -17.10
N THR A 163 -6.94 -15.80 -17.10
CA THR A 163 -8.07 -15.94 -18.02
C THR A 163 -9.34 -15.39 -17.37
N PRO A 164 -10.29 -14.83 -18.16
CA PRO A 164 -11.53 -14.32 -17.60
C PRO A 164 -12.31 -15.43 -16.87
N SER A 165 -12.63 -15.20 -15.60
CA SER A 165 -13.51 -16.07 -14.83
C SER A 165 -14.97 -15.79 -15.17
N GLN A 166 -15.84 -16.81 -15.10
CA GLN A 166 -17.28 -16.66 -15.33
C GLN A 166 -17.97 -15.67 -14.35
N ASN A 167 -17.33 -15.37 -13.21
CA ASN A 167 -17.88 -14.54 -12.15
C ASN A 167 -17.34 -13.10 -12.12
N VAL A 168 -16.49 -12.72 -13.09
CA VAL A 168 -15.89 -11.38 -13.17
C VAL A 168 -16.37 -10.72 -14.45
N SER A 169 -16.84 -9.47 -14.37
CA SER A 169 -17.26 -8.75 -15.58
C SER A 169 -16.05 -8.52 -16.50
N MET A 170 -16.26 -8.46 -17.82
CA MET A 170 -15.15 -8.23 -18.75
C MET A 170 -14.45 -6.89 -18.50
N ILE A 171 -15.19 -5.88 -18.04
CA ILE A 171 -14.64 -4.56 -17.72
C ILE A 171 -13.71 -4.66 -16.51
N ASP A 172 -14.16 -5.30 -15.44
CA ASP A 172 -13.34 -5.48 -14.23
C ASP A 172 -12.10 -6.34 -14.50
N PHE A 173 -12.25 -7.37 -15.36
CA PHE A 173 -11.14 -8.19 -15.80
C PHE A 173 -10.09 -7.37 -16.56
N ILE A 174 -10.50 -6.51 -17.51
CA ILE A 174 -9.59 -5.65 -18.25
C ILE A 174 -8.88 -4.66 -17.32
N ALA A 175 -9.61 -4.04 -16.39
CA ALA A 175 -9.03 -3.13 -15.39
C ALA A 175 -7.96 -3.84 -14.54
N MET A 176 -8.28 -5.03 -14.04
CA MET A 176 -7.35 -5.86 -13.27
C MET A 176 -6.09 -6.20 -14.07
N GLU A 177 -6.21 -6.68 -15.31
CA GLU A 177 -5.06 -7.02 -16.15
C GLU A 177 -4.22 -5.79 -16.54
N ASN A 178 -4.83 -4.61 -16.67
CA ASN A 178 -4.10 -3.35 -16.85
C ASN A 178 -3.35 -2.94 -15.58
N ASN A 179 -3.96 -3.08 -14.41
CA ASN A 179 -3.31 -2.81 -13.13
C ASN A 179 -2.10 -3.73 -12.91
N LYS A 180 -2.22 -5.02 -13.22
CA LYS A 180 -1.07 -5.97 -13.22
C LYS A 180 0.07 -5.48 -14.10
N ARG A 181 -0.23 -5.10 -15.36
CA ARG A 181 0.77 -4.58 -16.31
C ARG A 181 1.45 -3.30 -15.81
N ASN A 182 0.68 -2.34 -15.30
CA ASN A 182 1.22 -1.09 -14.76
C ASN A 182 2.17 -1.34 -13.58
N LEU A 183 1.82 -2.28 -12.72
CA LEU A 183 2.63 -2.64 -11.57
C LEU A 183 3.92 -3.36 -11.99
N TRP A 184 3.85 -4.29 -12.95
CA TRP A 184 5.04 -4.91 -13.54
C TRP A 184 5.99 -3.89 -14.15
N MET A 185 5.47 -2.95 -14.94
CA MET A 185 6.26 -1.87 -15.53
C MET A 185 6.93 -1.01 -14.47
N SER A 186 6.21 -0.66 -13.40
CA SER A 186 6.74 0.13 -12.30
C SER A 186 7.87 -0.62 -11.58
N MET A 187 7.66 -1.91 -11.26
CA MET A 187 8.68 -2.77 -10.67
C MET A 187 9.92 -2.90 -11.57
N PHE A 188 9.73 -3.06 -12.88
CA PHE A 188 10.83 -3.11 -13.85
C PHE A 188 11.64 -1.81 -13.88
N VAL A 189 10.98 -0.66 -13.93
CA VAL A 189 11.64 0.66 -13.94
C VAL A 189 12.42 0.89 -12.65
N ILE A 190 11.84 0.60 -11.49
CA ILE A 190 12.52 0.74 -10.18
C ILE A 190 13.74 -0.19 -10.13
N ASN A 191 13.56 -1.47 -10.46
CA ASN A 191 14.65 -2.45 -10.42
C ASN A 191 15.77 -2.14 -11.45
N SER A 192 15.43 -1.53 -12.58
CA SER A 192 16.41 -1.13 -13.60
C SER A 192 17.20 0.13 -13.21
N THR A 193 16.63 0.99 -12.36
CA THR A 193 17.23 2.26 -11.93
C THR A 193 18.03 2.14 -10.63
N GLN A 194 17.69 1.20 -9.74
CA GLN A 194 18.47 0.91 -8.53
C GLN A 194 19.83 0.25 -8.88
N GLN A 195 20.92 0.77 -8.33
CA GLN A 195 22.30 0.34 -8.65
C GLN A 195 22.53 -1.17 -8.41
N GLN A 196 23.22 -1.81 -9.35
CA GLN A 196 23.78 -3.18 -9.52
C GLN A 196 23.71 -4.26 -8.41
N HIS A 197 23.51 -3.96 -7.12
CA HIS A 197 23.54 -4.97 -6.05
C HIS A 197 22.22 -5.73 -5.83
N GLU A 198 21.07 -5.13 -6.12
CA GLU A 198 19.74 -5.79 -6.00
C GLU A 198 19.11 -6.17 -7.35
N GLN A 199 19.65 -5.63 -8.44
CA GLN A 199 19.21 -5.90 -9.82
C GLN A 199 19.14 -7.40 -10.13
N GLY A 200 20.00 -8.22 -9.54
CA GLY A 200 20.08 -9.65 -9.83
C GLY A 200 18.93 -10.50 -9.30
N ARG A 201 18.23 -10.08 -8.24
CA ARG A 201 17.24 -10.93 -7.57
C ARG A 201 15.91 -11.00 -8.32
N PHE A 202 15.43 -9.86 -8.82
CA PHE A 202 14.09 -9.76 -9.40
C PHE A 202 14.11 -9.67 -10.92
N LYS A 203 15.24 -9.29 -11.53
CA LYS A 203 15.36 -9.10 -12.98
C LYS A 203 14.90 -10.31 -13.81
N PRO A 204 15.31 -11.56 -13.54
CA PRO A 204 14.87 -12.70 -14.36
C PRO A 204 13.36 -12.95 -14.31
N VAL A 205 12.73 -12.70 -13.16
CA VAL A 205 11.29 -12.89 -12.99
C VAL A 205 10.52 -11.75 -13.68
N ILE A 206 10.99 -10.51 -13.52
CA ILE A 206 10.40 -9.35 -14.18
C ILE A 206 10.55 -9.45 -15.70
N GLU A 207 11.73 -9.81 -16.22
CA GLU A 207 11.99 -9.97 -17.66
C GLU A 207 11.10 -11.06 -18.27
N SER A 208 10.96 -12.21 -17.59
CA SER A 208 10.06 -13.28 -18.06
C SER A 208 8.59 -12.85 -18.11
N MET A 209 8.15 -12.01 -17.18
CA MET A 209 6.78 -11.49 -17.15
C MET A 209 6.58 -10.39 -18.20
N MET A 210 7.58 -9.54 -18.41
CA MET A 210 7.61 -8.56 -19.49
C MET A 210 7.45 -9.23 -20.86
N GLU A 211 8.18 -10.33 -21.13
CA GLU A 211 8.04 -11.10 -22.37
C GLU A 211 6.63 -11.69 -22.56
N GLN A 212 5.97 -12.10 -21.47
CA GLN A 212 4.60 -12.63 -21.51
C GLN A 212 3.55 -11.54 -21.76
N TYR A 213 3.71 -10.36 -21.15
CA TYR A 213 2.75 -9.25 -21.28
C TYR A 213 2.99 -8.36 -22.50
N PHE A 214 4.23 -8.33 -23.00
CA PHE A 214 4.70 -7.47 -24.09
C PHE A 214 5.67 -8.24 -25.00
N PRO A 215 5.21 -9.25 -25.76
CA PRO A 215 6.07 -9.99 -26.68
C PRO A 215 6.66 -9.05 -27.75
N GLU A 216 7.95 -9.20 -28.04
CA GLU A 216 8.59 -8.50 -29.16
C GLU A 216 8.04 -9.07 -30.49
N ASP A 217 7.50 -8.19 -31.34
CA ASP A 217 6.98 -8.51 -32.68
C ASP A 217 8.08 -8.87 -33.70
#